data_AF-A0A139AMR4-F1
#
_entry.id   AF-A0A139AMR4-F1
#
_cell.length_a   1.000
_cell.length_b   1.000
_cell.length_c   1.000
_cell.angle_alpha   90.00
_cell.angle_beta   90.00
_cell.angle_gamma   90.00
#
_symmetry.space_group_name_H-M   'P 1'
#
loop_
_entity.id
_entity.type
_entity.pdbx_description
1 polymer ?
#
loop_
_entity_poly.entity_id
_entity_poly.type
_entity_poly.pdbx_seq_one_letter_code
_entity_poly.pdbx_strand_id
1 'polypeptide(L)'
;MASRDTFRFTFELPAAVTAETDKERSERRNLQLIDAVEENDVTKVDGLLKEGADPASRKKVTYAHSRRDKENDITVWEELTLDAEIAISLAIIYGYTGVLTSLLRKGADPNCEISLADKRGNDIAAVTGEKKDHHKRMIHLQRDLNALSREKDTLRQTINVLEIEKQDLQSRVETFQRDVAALTTENEDLQRPCSALDRDLDALKGQIEQTPSLIAAAAEDGAGPNEQEARGIMPREDAEVSTSMKRAFAVVDGLSWVAHVAVGVVIGFLIAHSFRWR
;
A
#
# COMPACT_ATOMS: atom_id res chain seq x y z
N MET A 1 -26.70 62.48 74.37
CA MET A 1 -28.00 61.98 73.84
C MET A 1 -27.92 62.09 72.34
N ALA A 2 -27.53 61.00 71.67
CA ALA A 2 -27.26 60.99 70.23
C ALA A 2 -28.56 60.74 69.44
N SER A 3 -28.84 61.66 68.52
CA SER A 3 -29.95 61.65 67.57
C SER A 3 -29.93 60.37 66.73
N ARG A 4 -31.06 59.65 66.70
CA ARG A 4 -31.26 58.50 65.81
C ARG A 4 -31.75 59.02 64.46
N ASP A 5 -30.81 59.19 63.53
CA ASP A 5 -31.14 59.42 62.13
C ASP A 5 -31.86 58.20 61.56
N THR A 6 -33.09 58.44 61.13
CA THR A 6 -33.93 57.44 60.47
C THR A 6 -33.50 57.39 59.01
N PHE A 7 -32.60 56.46 58.67
CA PHE A 7 -32.22 56.18 57.29
C PHE A 7 -33.41 55.60 56.52
N ARG A 8 -34.07 56.44 55.72
CA ARG A 8 -35.10 56.02 54.77
C ARG A 8 -34.40 55.66 53.46
N PHE A 9 -34.16 54.38 53.23
CA PHE A 9 -33.71 53.86 51.94
C PHE A 9 -34.89 53.90 50.97
N THR A 10 -35.00 54.96 50.16
CA THR A 10 -35.83 54.93 48.95
C THR A 10 -35.04 54.18 47.89
N PHE A 11 -35.35 52.88 47.74
CA PHE A 11 -34.86 52.07 46.64
C PHE A 11 -35.70 52.43 45.41
N GLU A 12 -35.26 53.44 44.64
CA GLU A 12 -35.80 53.68 43.30
C GLU A 12 -35.36 52.52 42.40
N LEU A 13 -36.26 51.55 42.23
CA LEU A 13 -36.15 50.56 41.17
C LEU A 13 -36.10 51.31 39.83
N PRO A 14 -35.10 51.09 38.97
CA PRO A 14 -35.05 51.72 37.66
C PRO A 14 -36.30 51.32 36.89
N ALA A 15 -37.02 52.31 36.34
CA ALA A 15 -38.23 52.16 35.52
C ALA A 15 -37.98 51.45 34.17
N ALA A 16 -36.93 50.63 34.07
CA ALA A 16 -36.64 49.71 32.97
C ALA A 16 -37.28 48.32 33.18
N VAL A 17 -38.27 48.22 34.08
CA VAL A 17 -39.16 47.07 34.20
C VAL A 17 -40.13 47.09 33.02
N THR A 18 -39.79 46.28 32.01
CA THR A 18 -40.67 45.63 31.04
C THR A 18 -41.45 46.54 30.08
N ALA A 19 -40.75 47.19 29.15
CA ALA A 19 -41.33 47.39 27.83
C ALA A 19 -41.33 46.02 27.11
N GLU A 20 -42.28 45.17 27.50
CA GLU A 20 -42.55 43.92 26.81
C GLU A 20 -42.76 44.23 25.33
N THR A 21 -41.95 43.61 24.48
CA THR A 21 -41.96 43.92 23.05
C THR A 21 -43.34 43.56 22.48
N ASP A 22 -43.82 44.30 21.49
CA ASP A 22 -45.11 44.00 20.86
C ASP A 22 -45.17 42.57 20.30
N LYS A 23 -44.00 42.02 19.95
CA LYS A 23 -43.81 40.62 19.57
C LYS A 23 -44.11 39.65 20.72
N GLU A 24 -43.51 39.84 21.89
CA GLU A 24 -43.74 38.99 23.07
C GLU A 24 -45.20 39.05 23.54
N ARG A 25 -45.82 40.24 23.48
CA ARG A 25 -47.25 40.39 23.76
C ARG A 25 -48.12 39.62 22.78
N SER A 26 -47.78 39.65 21.50
CA SER A 26 -48.48 38.88 20.46
C SER A 26 -48.33 37.38 20.68
N GLU A 27 -47.12 36.91 20.99
CA GLU A 27 -46.85 35.50 21.27
C GLU A 27 -47.59 35.01 22.53
N ARG A 28 -47.64 35.82 23.60
CA ARG A 28 -48.41 35.49 24.80
C ARG A 28 -49.90 35.36 24.49
N ARG A 29 -50.48 36.29 23.73
CA ARG A 29 -51.90 36.21 23.31
C ARG A 29 -52.17 34.97 22.45
N ASN A 30 -51.24 34.63 21.55
CA ASN A 30 -51.35 33.44 20.71
C ASN A 30 -51.32 32.15 21.54
N LEU A 31 -50.50 32.07 22.59
CA LEU A 31 -50.51 30.94 23.54
C LEU A 31 -51.83 30.88 24.32
N GLN A 32 -52.30 32.01 24.85
CA GLN A 32 -53.58 32.09 25.55
C GLN A 32 -54.77 31.70 24.66
N LEU A 33 -54.68 31.97 23.35
CA LEU A 33 -55.68 31.57 22.39
C LEU A 33 -55.73 30.04 22.26
N ILE A 34 -54.58 29.37 22.22
CA ILE A 34 -54.52 27.90 22.20
C ILE A 34 -55.12 27.32 23.47
N ASP A 35 -54.75 27.83 24.65
CA ASP A 35 -55.30 27.36 25.92
C ASP A 35 -56.83 27.53 25.97
N ALA A 36 -57.34 28.68 25.53
CA ALA A 36 -58.79 28.94 25.48
C ALA A 36 -59.53 28.03 24.49
N VAL A 37 -58.90 27.68 23.36
CA VAL A 37 -59.44 26.73 22.38
C VAL A 37 -59.50 25.32 22.99
N GLU A 38 -58.47 24.89 23.72
CA GLU A 38 -58.45 23.59 24.41
C GLU A 38 -59.52 23.49 25.51
N GLU A 39 -59.73 24.60 26.23
CA GLU A 39 -60.77 24.76 27.26
C GLU A 39 -62.20 24.89 26.67
N ASN A 40 -62.34 25.02 25.34
CA ASN A 40 -63.61 25.31 24.65
C ASN A 40 -64.31 26.60 25.14
N ASP A 41 -63.53 27.61 25.57
CA ASP A 41 -64.08 28.89 26.03
C ASP A 41 -64.24 29.87 24.86
N VAL A 42 -65.42 29.84 24.25
CA VAL A 42 -65.78 30.70 23.12
C VAL A 42 -65.64 32.20 23.46
N THR A 43 -65.92 32.59 24.70
CA THR A 43 -65.90 34.01 25.10
C THR A 43 -64.48 34.55 25.18
N LYS A 44 -63.58 33.74 25.73
CA LYS A 44 -62.14 34.04 25.83
C LYS A 44 -61.48 34.02 24.46
N VAL A 45 -61.83 33.06 23.60
CA VAL A 45 -61.38 33.01 22.19
C VAL A 45 -61.79 34.28 21.43
N ASP A 46 -63.06 34.69 21.51
CA ASP A 46 -63.54 35.91 20.85
C ASP A 46 -62.85 37.18 21.38
N GLY A 47 -62.56 37.24 22.69
CA GLY A 47 -61.81 38.32 23.31
C GLY A 47 -60.39 38.41 22.75
N LEU A 48 -59.65 37.30 22.78
CA LEU A 48 -58.27 37.22 22.32
C LEU A 48 -58.14 37.53 20.81
N LEU A 49 -59.08 37.06 19.99
CA LEU A 49 -59.12 37.39 18.56
C LEU A 49 -59.45 38.87 18.29
N LYS A 50 -60.21 39.54 19.17
CA LYS A 50 -60.43 41.00 19.08
C LYS A 50 -59.19 41.79 19.49
N GLU A 51 -58.41 41.26 20.42
CA GLU A 51 -57.13 41.81 20.88
C GLU A 51 -55.98 41.56 19.90
N GLY A 52 -56.26 40.89 18.76
CA GLY A 52 -55.30 40.66 17.69
C GLY A 52 -54.48 39.39 17.84
N ALA A 53 -54.96 38.38 18.57
CA ALA A 53 -54.39 37.04 18.51
C ALA A 53 -54.55 36.45 17.10
N ASP A 54 -53.51 35.76 16.62
CA ASP A 54 -53.50 35.17 15.29
C ASP A 54 -54.30 33.85 15.29
N PRO A 55 -55.40 33.72 14.51
CA PRO A 55 -56.15 32.47 14.42
C PRO A 55 -55.35 31.31 13.79
N ALA A 56 -54.25 31.60 13.09
CA ALA A 56 -53.30 30.61 12.57
C ALA A 56 -52.25 30.17 13.61
N SER A 57 -52.38 30.62 14.86
CA SER A 57 -51.50 30.19 15.96
C SER A 57 -51.49 28.67 16.09
N ARG A 58 -50.30 28.14 16.31
CA ARG A 58 -50.05 26.71 16.52
C ARG A 58 -49.75 26.44 17.98
N LYS A 59 -50.23 25.28 18.46
CA LYS A 59 -49.83 24.76 19.76
C LYS A 59 -48.33 24.45 19.73
N LYS A 60 -47.60 24.89 20.75
CA LYS A 60 -46.18 24.53 20.92
C LYS A 60 -46.06 23.41 21.93
N VAL A 61 -45.45 22.30 21.53
CA VAL A 61 -45.18 21.17 22.42
C VAL A 61 -43.70 20.97 22.56
N THR A 62 -43.20 21.10 23.78
CA THR A 62 -41.78 20.86 24.09
C THR A 62 -41.59 19.45 24.60
N TYR A 63 -40.76 18.67 23.91
CA TYR A 63 -40.35 17.34 24.32
C TYR A 63 -38.89 17.37 24.74
N ALA A 64 -38.60 16.82 25.92
CA ALA A 64 -37.22 16.50 26.30
C ALA A 64 -36.95 15.04 25.92
N HIS A 65 -35.90 14.80 25.15
CA HIS A 65 -35.43 13.44 24.89
C HIS A 65 -33.97 13.28 25.26
N SER A 66 -33.62 12.11 25.76
CA SER A 66 -32.25 11.78 26.08
C SER A 66 -31.59 11.05 24.91
N ARG A 67 -30.41 11.51 24.51
CA ARG A 67 -29.53 10.83 23.55
C ARG A 67 -28.28 10.40 24.28
N ARG A 68 -27.91 9.12 24.15
CA ARG A 68 -26.63 8.63 24.67
C ARG A 68 -25.53 8.97 23.68
N ASP A 69 -24.57 9.76 24.12
CA ASP A 69 -23.31 9.96 23.41
C ASP A 69 -22.40 8.76 23.70
N LYS A 70 -22.05 8.00 22.66
CA LYS A 70 -21.23 6.79 22.80
C LYS A 70 -19.75 7.10 23.00
N GLU A 71 -19.31 8.30 22.66
CA GLU A 71 -17.90 8.69 22.71
C GLU A 71 -17.51 9.12 24.12
N ASN A 72 -18.41 9.78 24.84
CA ASN A 72 -18.17 10.32 26.18
C ASN A 72 -18.90 9.56 27.30
N ASP A 73 -19.73 8.57 26.97
CA ASP A 73 -20.63 7.83 27.90
C ASP A 73 -21.54 8.75 28.75
N ILE A 74 -21.92 9.91 28.19
CA ILE A 74 -22.81 10.88 28.82
C ILE A 74 -24.18 10.80 28.17
N THR A 75 -25.23 10.97 28.98
CA THR A 75 -26.59 11.16 28.50
C THR A 75 -26.85 12.66 28.35
N VAL A 76 -27.05 13.10 27.11
CA VAL A 76 -27.39 14.49 26.79
C VAL A 76 -28.91 14.60 26.69
N TRP A 77 -29.48 15.57 27.39
CA TRP A 77 -30.89 15.92 27.29
C TRP A 77 -31.03 17.05 26.28
N GLU A 78 -31.81 16.82 25.24
CA GLU A 78 -32.12 17.81 24.21
C GLU A 78 -33.62 18.14 24.29
N GLU A 79 -33.94 19.43 24.28
CA GLU A 79 -35.30 19.92 24.21
C GLU A 79 -35.65 20.26 22.77
N LEU A 80 -36.74 19.69 22.28
CA LEU A 80 -37.29 19.97 20.96
C LEU A 80 -38.67 20.59 21.12
N THR A 81 -38.80 21.85 20.72
CA THR A 81 -40.10 22.52 20.62
C THR A 81 -40.66 22.30 19.21
N LEU A 82 -41.84 21.68 19.13
CA LEU A 82 -42.56 21.41 17.89
C LEU A 82 -43.81 22.29 17.81
N ASP A 83 -44.02 22.92 16.67
CA ASP A 83 -45.30 23.54 16.33
C ASP A 83 -46.26 22.42 15.89
N ALA A 84 -47.24 22.11 16.74
CA ALA A 84 -48.23 21.07 16.57
C ALA A 84 -49.49 21.59 15.85
N GLU A 85 -50.68 21.15 16.26
CA GLU A 85 -51.93 21.50 15.60
C GLU A 85 -52.24 23.01 15.65
N ILE A 86 -52.85 23.52 14.58
CA ILE A 86 -53.37 24.88 14.50
C ILE A 86 -54.65 24.96 15.34
N ALA A 87 -54.95 26.12 15.92
CA ALA A 87 -56.18 26.37 16.69
C ALA A 87 -57.46 25.85 15.99
N ILE A 88 -57.57 26.03 14.67
CA ILE A 88 -58.72 25.54 13.89
C ILE A 88 -58.76 24.01 13.80
N SER A 89 -57.60 23.36 13.66
CA SER A 89 -57.49 21.89 13.63
C SER A 89 -57.93 21.30 14.97
N LEU A 90 -57.52 21.92 16.10
CA LEU A 90 -57.94 21.49 17.44
C LEU A 90 -59.47 21.59 17.59
N ALA A 91 -60.06 22.72 17.19
CA ALA A 91 -61.50 22.91 17.26
C ALA A 91 -62.29 21.88 16.42
N ILE A 92 -61.77 21.48 15.25
CA ILE A 92 -62.36 20.44 14.41
C ILE A 92 -62.22 19.05 15.07
N ILE A 93 -61.01 18.70 15.53
CA ILE A 93 -60.72 17.39 16.14
C ILE A 93 -61.61 17.13 17.37
N TYR A 94 -61.81 18.15 18.21
CA TYR A 94 -62.62 18.05 19.43
C TYR A 94 -64.11 18.36 19.22
N GLY A 95 -64.52 18.77 18.02
CA GLY A 95 -65.93 19.06 17.70
C GLY A 95 -66.45 20.38 18.32
N TYR A 96 -65.58 21.34 18.59
CA TYR A 96 -65.91 22.63 19.19
C TYR A 96 -66.47 23.60 18.16
N THR A 97 -67.74 23.40 17.78
CA THR A 97 -68.43 24.17 16.74
C THR A 97 -68.52 25.68 17.02
N GLY A 98 -68.66 26.07 18.29
CA GLY A 98 -68.67 27.48 18.72
C GLY A 98 -67.33 28.17 18.47
N VAL A 99 -66.25 27.56 18.97
CA VAL A 99 -64.86 28.03 18.78
C VAL A 99 -64.49 28.05 17.30
N LEU A 100 -64.85 27.00 16.55
CA LEU A 100 -64.63 26.90 15.10
C LEU A 100 -65.29 28.06 14.34
N THR A 101 -66.54 28.39 14.70
CA THR A 101 -67.27 29.51 14.07
C THR A 101 -66.59 30.84 14.36
N SER A 102 -66.12 31.05 15.59
CA SER A 102 -65.37 32.25 15.97
C SER A 102 -64.06 32.41 15.21
N LEU A 103 -63.29 31.31 15.05
CA LEU A 103 -62.05 31.31 14.29
C LEU A 103 -62.28 31.61 12.80
N LEU A 104 -63.25 30.94 12.16
CA LEU A 104 -63.59 31.17 10.74
C LEU A 104 -64.08 32.60 10.49
N ARG A 105 -64.92 33.15 11.38
CA ARG A 105 -65.39 34.55 11.28
C ARG A 105 -64.25 35.56 11.30
N LYS A 106 -63.15 35.22 11.97
CA LYS A 106 -61.94 36.04 12.08
C LYS A 106 -60.91 35.79 10.97
N GLY A 107 -61.28 35.01 9.95
CA GLY A 107 -60.46 34.80 8.76
C GLY A 107 -59.46 33.66 8.91
N ALA A 108 -59.67 32.73 9.86
CA ALA A 108 -58.92 31.48 9.87
C ALA A 108 -59.13 30.74 8.54
N ASP A 109 -58.05 30.38 7.86
CA ASP A 109 -58.12 29.62 6.62
C ASP A 109 -58.40 28.14 6.91
N PRO A 110 -59.55 27.57 6.52
CA PRO A 110 -59.83 26.14 6.71
C PRO A 110 -58.94 25.23 5.85
N ASN A 111 -58.28 25.77 4.82
CA ASN A 111 -57.34 25.04 3.97
C ASN A 111 -55.90 25.19 4.43
N CYS A 112 -55.66 25.79 5.61
CA CYS A 112 -54.30 25.88 6.14
C CYS A 112 -53.70 24.47 6.24
N GLU A 113 -52.56 24.27 5.59
CA GLU A 113 -51.94 22.96 5.53
C GLU A 113 -51.65 22.47 6.94
N ILE A 114 -52.18 21.29 7.29
CA ILE A 114 -51.83 20.54 8.50
C ILE A 114 -50.42 19.94 8.26
N SER A 115 -49.47 20.78 7.84
CA SER A 115 -48.08 20.39 7.65
C SER A 115 -47.47 20.27 9.04
N LEU A 116 -47.38 19.03 9.50
CA LEU A 116 -46.39 18.58 10.49
C LEU A 116 -44.98 18.46 9.84
N ALA A 117 -44.80 18.96 8.60
CA ALA A 117 -43.88 18.35 7.64
C ALA A 117 -42.80 19.27 7.03
N ASP A 118 -42.80 20.58 7.26
CA ASP A 118 -41.91 21.48 6.50
C ASP A 118 -40.41 21.30 6.75
N LYS A 119 -39.99 20.75 7.90
CA LYS A 119 -38.58 20.41 8.14
C LYS A 119 -38.26 18.95 7.78
N ARG A 120 -39.15 18.03 8.12
CA ARG A 120 -38.93 16.58 7.93
C ARG A 120 -38.88 16.17 6.45
N GLY A 121 -39.70 16.75 5.58
CA GLY A 121 -39.73 16.37 4.16
C GLY A 121 -38.40 16.63 3.44
N ASN A 122 -37.80 17.79 3.69
CA ASN A 122 -36.53 18.18 3.08
C ASN A 122 -35.35 17.37 3.66
N ASP A 123 -35.35 17.15 4.97
CA ASP A 123 -34.33 16.33 5.64
C ASP A 123 -34.37 14.87 5.14
N ILE A 124 -35.56 14.30 4.91
CA ILE A 124 -35.70 12.95 4.36
C ILE A 124 -35.19 12.88 2.91
N ALA A 125 -35.47 13.89 2.08
CA ALA A 125 -34.96 13.95 0.71
C ALA A 125 -33.42 14.05 0.68
N ALA A 126 -32.83 14.86 1.57
CA ALA A 126 -31.37 14.98 1.70
C ALA A 126 -30.74 13.65 2.15
N VAL A 127 -31.26 13.04 3.22
CA VAL A 127 -30.76 11.76 3.76
C VAL A 127 -30.88 10.63 2.74
N THR A 128 -31.95 10.59 1.95
CA THR A 128 -32.11 9.58 0.89
C THR A 128 -31.12 9.78 -0.25
N GLY A 129 -30.78 11.03 -0.59
CA GLY A 129 -29.71 11.38 -1.52
C GLY A 129 -28.34 10.91 -1.04
N GLU A 130 -27.97 11.27 0.19
CA GLU A 130 -26.70 10.86 0.81
C GLU A 130 -26.57 9.34 0.90
N LYS A 131 -27.64 8.64 1.29
CA LYS A 131 -27.66 7.17 1.32
C LYS A 131 -27.39 6.56 -0.05
N LYS A 132 -27.95 7.13 -1.12
CA LYS A 132 -27.71 6.68 -2.49
C LYS A 132 -26.25 6.87 -2.89
N ASP A 133 -25.65 8.00 -2.51
CA ASP A 133 -24.24 8.28 -2.82
C ASP A 133 -23.28 7.43 -2.00
N HIS A 134 -23.58 7.19 -0.72
CA HIS A 134 -22.86 6.20 0.09
C HIS A 134 -22.94 4.80 -0.51
N HIS A 135 -24.10 4.40 -1.02
CA HIS A 135 -24.24 3.10 -1.69
C HIS A 135 -23.37 2.99 -2.95
N LYS A 136 -23.31 4.06 -3.78
CA LYS A 136 -22.39 4.10 -4.93
C LYS A 136 -20.93 3.98 -4.50
N ARG A 137 -20.52 4.73 -3.47
CA ARG A 137 -19.14 4.66 -2.93
C ARG A 137 -18.82 3.26 -2.41
N MET A 138 -19.76 2.62 -1.71
CA MET A 138 -19.60 1.25 -1.22
C MET A 138 -19.40 0.26 -2.37
N ILE A 139 -20.17 0.38 -3.47
CA ILE A 139 -20.00 -0.47 -4.66
C ILE A 139 -18.63 -0.23 -5.30
N HIS A 140 -18.15 1.01 -5.40
CA HIS A 140 -16.82 1.31 -5.93
C HIS A 140 -15.71 0.72 -5.05
N LEU A 141 -15.75 0.96 -3.74
CA LEU A 141 -14.78 0.39 -2.80
C LEU A 141 -14.77 -1.14 -2.82
N GLN A 142 -15.93 -1.79 -2.95
CA GLN A 142 -15.99 -3.25 -3.09
C GLN A 142 -15.28 -3.73 -4.37
N ARG A 143 -15.40 -2.97 -5.46
CA ARG A 143 -14.77 -3.29 -6.74
C ARG A 143 -13.24 -3.13 -6.64
N ASP A 144 -12.78 -2.06 -6.00
CA ASP A 144 -11.35 -1.79 -5.77
C ASP A 144 -10.74 -2.85 -4.85
N LEU A 145 -11.44 -3.24 -3.77
CA LEU A 145 -11.00 -4.28 -2.86
C LEU A 145 -10.84 -5.64 -3.57
N ASN A 146 -11.77 -5.98 -4.47
CA ASN A 146 -11.67 -7.18 -5.29
C ASN A 146 -10.50 -7.11 -6.28
N ALA A 147 -10.21 -5.93 -6.85
CA ALA A 147 -9.09 -5.73 -7.76
C ALA A 147 -7.74 -5.88 -7.02
N LEU A 148 -7.58 -5.21 -5.88
CA LEU A 148 -6.40 -5.33 -5.02
C LEU A 148 -6.18 -6.77 -4.54
N SER A 149 -7.25 -7.51 -4.23
CA SER A 149 -7.14 -8.91 -3.84
C SER A 149 -6.53 -9.76 -4.95
N ARG A 150 -6.96 -9.54 -6.21
CA ARG A 150 -6.41 -10.27 -7.36
C ARG A 150 -4.94 -9.92 -7.60
N GLU A 151 -4.60 -8.64 -7.52
CA GLU A 151 -3.21 -8.18 -7.66
C GLU A 151 -2.31 -8.79 -6.59
N LYS A 152 -2.77 -8.84 -5.34
CA LYS A 152 -2.07 -9.50 -4.24
C LYS A 152 -1.82 -10.98 -4.54
N ASP A 153 -2.79 -11.70 -5.08
CA ASP A 153 -2.64 -13.11 -5.43
C ASP A 153 -1.65 -13.30 -6.58
N THR A 154 -1.69 -12.43 -7.60
CA THR A 154 -0.71 -12.42 -8.70
C THR A 154 0.70 -12.15 -8.19
N LEU A 155 0.89 -11.13 -7.35
CA LEU A 155 2.19 -10.83 -6.77
C LEU A 155 2.74 -12.01 -5.95
N ARG A 156 1.87 -12.67 -5.17
CA ARG A 156 2.25 -13.86 -4.42
C ARG A 156 2.70 -15.01 -5.33
N GLN A 157 2.03 -15.21 -6.47
CA GLN A 157 2.48 -16.19 -7.47
C GLN A 157 3.85 -15.83 -8.05
N THR A 158 4.07 -14.55 -8.39
CA THR A 158 5.38 -14.11 -8.93
C THR A 158 6.51 -14.29 -7.93
N ILE A 159 6.27 -14.02 -6.64
CA ILE A 159 7.25 -14.26 -5.57
C ILE A 159 7.64 -15.74 -5.51
N ASN A 160 6.66 -16.64 -5.53
CA ASN A 160 6.93 -18.08 -5.50
C ASN A 160 7.77 -18.55 -6.70
N VAL A 161 7.48 -18.03 -7.91
CA VAL A 161 8.28 -18.35 -9.12
C VAL A 161 9.71 -17.86 -8.96
N LEU A 162 9.90 -16.61 -8.52
CA LEU A 162 11.24 -16.04 -8.29
C LEU A 162 12.02 -16.79 -7.21
N GLU A 163 11.36 -17.31 -6.17
CA GLU A 163 12.00 -18.14 -5.16
C GLU A 163 12.50 -19.47 -5.75
N ILE A 164 11.73 -20.10 -6.63
CA ILE A 164 12.14 -21.32 -7.34
C ILE A 164 13.33 -21.02 -8.26
N GLU A 165 13.27 -19.95 -9.05
CA GLU A 165 14.38 -19.56 -9.94
C GLU A 165 15.65 -19.23 -9.16
N LYS A 166 15.52 -18.57 -8.01
CA LYS A 166 16.65 -18.29 -7.12
C LYS A 166 17.30 -19.59 -6.64
N GLN A 167 16.51 -20.59 -6.24
CA GLN A 167 17.03 -21.89 -5.82
C GLN A 167 17.75 -22.62 -6.96
N ASP A 168 17.18 -22.63 -8.17
CA ASP A 168 17.83 -23.22 -9.36
C ASP A 168 19.17 -22.55 -9.64
N LEU A 169 19.21 -21.21 -9.66
CA LEU A 169 20.44 -20.45 -9.88
C LEU A 169 21.50 -20.73 -8.80
N GLN A 170 21.09 -20.88 -7.54
CA GLN A 170 21.99 -21.25 -6.45
C GLN A 170 22.61 -22.65 -6.68
N SER A 171 21.81 -23.66 -7.03
CA SER A 171 22.32 -25.00 -7.34
C SER A 171 23.27 -25.01 -8.54
N ARG A 172 23.01 -24.17 -9.55
CA ARG A 172 23.91 -24.00 -10.71
C ARG A 172 25.23 -23.36 -10.32
N VAL A 173 25.22 -22.34 -9.45
CA VAL A 173 26.45 -21.72 -8.94
C VAL A 173 27.29 -22.72 -8.17
N GLU A 174 26.68 -23.51 -7.28
CA GLU A 174 27.39 -24.56 -6.54
C GLU A 174 28.00 -25.62 -7.46
N THR A 175 27.32 -25.94 -8.56
CA THR A 175 27.84 -26.87 -9.57
C THR A 175 29.04 -26.28 -10.30
N PHE A 176 28.95 -25.03 -10.76
CA PHE A 176 30.08 -24.36 -11.40
C PHE A 176 31.27 -24.20 -10.45
N GLN A 177 31.04 -23.94 -9.16
CA GLN A 177 32.12 -23.89 -8.17
C GLN A 177 32.85 -25.24 -8.05
N ARG A 178 32.12 -26.36 -8.05
CA ARG A 178 32.71 -27.70 -8.07
C ARG A 178 33.52 -27.95 -9.33
N ASP A 179 33.00 -27.56 -10.49
CA ASP A 179 33.68 -27.74 -11.78
C ASP A 179 34.97 -26.91 -11.84
N VAL A 180 34.94 -25.65 -11.39
CA VAL A 180 36.14 -24.80 -11.30
C VAL A 180 37.18 -25.40 -10.36
N ALA A 181 36.77 -25.93 -9.21
CA ALA A 181 37.69 -26.61 -8.29
C ALA A 181 38.35 -27.84 -8.95
N ALA A 182 37.56 -28.66 -9.65
CA ALA A 182 38.05 -29.83 -10.36
C ALA A 182 39.04 -29.46 -11.48
N LEU A 183 38.72 -28.47 -12.31
CA LEU A 183 39.62 -27.97 -13.35
C LEU A 183 40.89 -27.35 -12.77
N THR A 184 40.79 -26.69 -11.61
CA THR A 184 41.97 -26.15 -10.92
C THR A 184 42.91 -27.28 -10.50
N THR A 185 42.37 -28.35 -9.91
CA THR A 185 43.18 -29.52 -9.54
C THR A 185 43.79 -30.23 -10.75
N GLU A 186 43.04 -30.36 -11.85
CA GLU A 186 43.55 -30.97 -13.09
C GLU A 186 44.71 -30.14 -13.68
N ASN A 187 44.59 -28.80 -13.64
CA ASN A 187 45.64 -27.91 -14.13
C ASN A 187 46.92 -28.02 -13.27
N GLU A 188 46.78 -28.08 -11.93
CA GLU A 188 47.92 -28.34 -11.03
C GLU A 188 48.59 -29.69 -11.31
N ASP A 189 47.79 -30.73 -11.56
CA ASP A 189 48.29 -32.06 -11.89
C ASP A 189 49.00 -32.11 -13.25
N LEU A 190 48.55 -31.34 -14.25
CA LEU A 190 49.20 -31.19 -15.56
C LEU A 190 50.46 -30.32 -15.52
N GLN A 191 50.53 -29.35 -14.60
CA GLN A 191 51.69 -28.49 -14.43
C GLN A 191 52.91 -29.23 -13.87
N ARG A 192 52.69 -30.28 -13.06
CA ARG A 192 53.74 -31.15 -12.53
C ARG A 192 54.57 -31.87 -13.61
N PRO A 193 53.98 -32.63 -14.56
CA PRO A 193 54.72 -33.30 -15.61
C PRO A 193 55.37 -32.32 -16.59
N CYS A 194 54.74 -31.18 -16.90
CA CYS A 194 55.40 -30.13 -17.69
C CYS A 194 56.69 -29.65 -17.02
N SER A 195 56.63 -29.35 -15.72
CA SER A 195 57.82 -28.94 -14.95
C SER A 195 58.87 -30.05 -14.83
N ALA A 196 58.46 -31.32 -14.88
CA ALA A 196 59.40 -32.44 -14.91
C ALA A 196 60.10 -32.56 -16.27
N LEU A 197 59.32 -32.46 -17.35
CA LEU A 197 59.82 -32.46 -18.73
C LEU A 197 60.79 -31.30 -18.99
N ASP A 198 60.52 -30.11 -18.45
CA ASP A 198 61.45 -28.97 -18.56
C ASP A 198 62.82 -29.30 -17.95
N ARG A 199 62.85 -29.95 -16.78
CA ARG A 199 64.11 -30.37 -16.14
C ARG A 199 64.84 -31.44 -16.97
N ASP A 200 64.10 -32.42 -17.50
CA ASP A 200 64.68 -33.47 -18.34
C ASP A 200 65.29 -32.87 -19.61
N LEU A 201 64.63 -31.87 -20.20
CA LEU A 201 65.10 -31.15 -21.38
C LEU A 201 66.38 -30.35 -21.07
N ASP A 202 66.44 -29.66 -19.94
CA ASP A 202 67.65 -28.95 -19.51
C ASP A 202 68.81 -29.90 -19.20
N ALA A 203 68.53 -31.06 -18.59
CA ALA A 203 69.54 -32.09 -18.35
C ALA A 203 70.11 -32.66 -19.66
N LEU A 204 69.25 -32.95 -20.63
CA LEU A 204 69.65 -33.40 -21.97
C LEU A 204 70.48 -32.33 -22.70
N LYS A 205 70.08 -31.06 -22.65
CA LYS A 205 70.89 -29.96 -23.19
C LYS A 205 72.28 -29.92 -22.57
N GLY A 206 72.38 -30.03 -21.25
CA GLY A 206 73.67 -30.09 -20.55
C GLY A 206 74.53 -31.28 -20.98
N GLN A 207 73.93 -32.45 -21.20
CA GLN A 207 74.65 -33.61 -21.75
C GLN A 207 75.15 -33.34 -23.18
N ILE A 208 74.31 -32.76 -24.04
CA ILE A 208 74.69 -32.40 -25.41
C ILE A 208 75.87 -31.44 -25.40
N GLU A 209 75.87 -30.40 -24.54
CA GLU A 209 76.99 -29.46 -24.42
C GLU A 209 78.28 -30.12 -23.92
N GLN A 210 78.21 -31.23 -23.18
CA GLN A 210 79.36 -32.01 -22.72
C GLN A 210 79.85 -33.05 -23.75
N THR A 211 79.04 -33.43 -24.74
CA THR A 211 79.48 -34.42 -25.75
C THR A 211 80.74 -34.04 -26.54
N PRO A 212 81.01 -32.78 -26.93
CA PRO A 212 82.21 -32.43 -27.69
C PRO A 212 83.51 -32.67 -26.91
N SER A 213 83.50 -32.42 -25.59
CA SER A 213 84.69 -32.64 -24.75
C SER A 213 84.94 -34.13 -24.50
N LEU A 214 83.88 -34.95 -24.37
CA LEU A 214 83.99 -36.40 -24.29
C LEU A 214 84.51 -37.02 -25.60
N ILE A 215 84.04 -36.52 -26.76
CA ILE A 215 84.52 -36.94 -28.08
C ILE A 215 86.00 -36.56 -28.27
N ALA A 216 86.41 -35.37 -27.83
CA ALA A 216 87.81 -34.95 -27.88
C ALA A 216 88.71 -35.84 -27.00
N ALA A 217 88.26 -36.18 -25.78
CA ALA A 217 89.00 -37.09 -24.89
C ALA A 217 89.11 -38.51 -25.48
N ALA A 218 88.06 -39.04 -26.10
CA ALA A 218 88.07 -40.35 -26.75
C ALA A 218 88.93 -40.37 -28.04
N ALA A 219 89.06 -39.24 -28.74
CA ALA A 219 89.92 -39.11 -29.91
C ALA A 219 91.42 -39.04 -29.55
N GLU A 220 91.78 -38.52 -28.37
CA GLU A 220 93.16 -38.51 -27.89
C GLU A 220 93.64 -39.91 -27.41
N ASP A 221 92.74 -40.76 -26.90
CA ASP A 221 93.06 -42.15 -26.51
C ASP A 221 93.10 -43.14 -27.70
N GLY A 222 92.66 -42.71 -28.89
CA GLY A 222 92.53 -43.55 -30.09
C GLY A 222 93.69 -43.51 -31.10
N ALA A 223 94.75 -42.75 -30.85
CA ALA A 223 95.86 -42.58 -31.80
C ALA A 223 96.93 -43.71 -31.72
N GLY A 224 96.53 -44.92 -32.15
CA GLY A 224 97.36 -45.85 -32.95
C GLY A 224 97.84 -47.17 -32.31
N PRO A 225 98.15 -48.24 -33.11
CA PRO A 225 97.63 -48.59 -34.44
C PRO A 225 97.18 -50.08 -34.55
N ASN A 226 96.17 -50.38 -35.37
CA ASN A 226 96.21 -51.59 -36.22
C ASN A 226 95.09 -51.56 -37.27
N GLU A 227 95.51 -51.48 -38.53
CA GLU A 227 94.77 -51.99 -39.68
C GLU A 227 94.64 -53.51 -39.54
N GLN A 228 93.43 -54.02 -39.83
CA GLN A 228 93.02 -55.43 -40.04
C GLN A 228 92.07 -55.99 -38.99
N GLU A 229 90.80 -55.59 -39.09
CA GLU A 229 89.66 -56.52 -39.09
C GLU A 229 88.39 -55.80 -39.53
N ALA A 230 88.39 -55.36 -40.79
CA ALA A 230 87.14 -55.08 -41.48
C ALA A 230 86.58 -56.41 -41.99
N ARG A 231 85.59 -56.98 -41.28
CA ARG A 231 84.48 -57.72 -41.90
C ARG A 231 83.42 -58.11 -40.86
N GLY A 232 82.25 -57.48 -40.98
CA GLY A 232 80.99 -58.15 -40.71
C GLY A 232 80.18 -57.62 -39.54
N ILE A 233 79.78 -56.34 -39.58
CA ILE A 233 78.58 -55.92 -38.85
C ILE A 233 77.75 -55.04 -39.78
N MET A 234 76.62 -55.59 -40.22
CA MET A 234 75.57 -54.95 -41.00
C MET A 234 75.07 -53.67 -40.32
N PRO A 235 74.61 -52.66 -41.07
CA PRO A 235 73.97 -51.49 -40.50
C PRO A 235 72.63 -51.91 -39.90
N ARG A 236 72.54 -51.94 -38.57
CA ARG A 236 71.27 -52.12 -37.87
C ARG A 236 70.57 -50.76 -37.90
N GLU A 237 69.71 -50.59 -38.89
CA GLU A 237 68.97 -49.37 -39.18
C GLU A 237 68.35 -48.72 -37.92
N ASP A 238 68.52 -47.40 -37.88
CA ASP A 238 68.13 -46.41 -36.87
C ASP A 238 66.61 -46.25 -36.67
N ALA A 239 65.88 -47.36 -36.57
CA ALA A 239 64.42 -47.34 -36.46
C ALA A 239 63.93 -46.73 -35.12
N GLU A 240 64.69 -46.87 -34.03
CA GLU A 240 64.28 -46.33 -32.72
C GLU A 240 64.45 -44.81 -32.63
N VAL A 241 65.50 -44.25 -33.22
CA VAL A 241 65.73 -42.79 -33.21
C VAL A 241 64.68 -42.06 -34.06
N SER A 242 64.31 -42.64 -35.21
CA SER A 242 63.25 -42.08 -36.06
C SER A 242 61.87 -42.12 -35.39
N THR A 243 61.59 -43.17 -34.59
CA THR A 243 60.29 -43.31 -33.92
C THR A 243 60.17 -42.36 -32.72
N SER A 244 61.26 -42.11 -31.99
CA SER A 244 61.29 -41.12 -30.90
C SER A 244 61.16 -39.67 -31.41
N MET A 245 61.82 -39.31 -32.51
CA MET A 245 61.64 -37.98 -33.12
C MET A 245 60.22 -37.75 -33.63
N LYS A 246 59.59 -38.77 -34.24
CA LYS A 246 58.19 -38.67 -34.70
C LYS A 246 57.20 -38.53 -33.55
N ARG A 247 57.44 -39.17 -32.40
CA ARG A 247 56.62 -38.98 -31.19
C ARG A 247 56.78 -37.60 -30.59
N ALA A 248 58.00 -37.06 -30.55
CA ALA A 248 58.26 -35.72 -30.05
C ALA A 248 57.56 -34.63 -30.89
N PHE A 249 57.59 -34.74 -32.22
CA PHE A 249 56.88 -33.81 -33.10
C PHE A 249 55.35 -33.87 -32.94
N ALA A 250 54.77 -35.06 -32.75
CA ALA A 250 53.33 -35.21 -32.53
C ALA A 250 52.84 -34.57 -31.20
N VAL A 251 53.69 -34.54 -30.17
CA VAL A 251 53.37 -33.87 -28.90
C VAL A 251 53.37 -32.35 -29.05
N VAL A 252 54.31 -31.78 -29.82
CA VAL A 252 54.39 -30.34 -30.07
C VAL A 252 53.20 -29.82 -30.87
N ASP A 253 52.75 -30.57 -31.89
CA ASP A 253 51.55 -30.20 -32.67
C ASP A 253 50.25 -30.29 -31.85
N GLY A 254 50.17 -31.24 -30.91
CA GLY A 254 49.03 -31.34 -29.97
C GLY A 254 48.94 -30.14 -29.01
N LEU A 255 50.07 -29.66 -28.49
CA LEU A 255 50.15 -28.51 -27.59
C LEU A 255 49.72 -27.21 -28.27
N SER A 256 50.05 -27.03 -29.55
CA SER A 256 49.60 -25.88 -30.35
C SER A 256 48.08 -25.83 -30.50
N TRP A 257 47.44 -26.99 -30.70
CA TRP A 257 45.99 -27.09 -30.83
C TRP A 257 45.27 -26.78 -29.51
N VAL A 258 45.77 -27.29 -28.38
CA VAL A 258 45.18 -27.03 -27.05
C VAL A 258 45.24 -25.55 -26.69
N ALA A 259 46.34 -24.85 -27.03
CA ALA A 259 46.45 -23.41 -26.80
C ALA A 259 45.42 -22.60 -27.60
N HIS A 260 45.17 -22.97 -28.87
CA HIS A 260 44.15 -22.30 -29.69
C HIS A 260 42.72 -22.55 -29.18
N VAL A 261 42.42 -23.75 -28.69
CA VAL A 261 41.11 -24.07 -28.11
C VAL A 261 40.89 -23.30 -26.80
N ALA A 262 41.90 -23.21 -25.93
CA ALA A 262 41.81 -22.47 -24.67
C ALA A 262 41.55 -20.98 -24.89
N VAL A 263 42.28 -20.35 -25.83
CA VAL A 263 42.06 -18.95 -26.22
C VAL A 263 40.66 -18.74 -26.80
N GLY A 264 40.19 -19.66 -27.65
CA GLY A 264 38.84 -19.62 -28.22
C GLY A 264 37.72 -19.67 -27.17
N VAL A 265 37.86 -20.53 -26.15
CA VAL A 265 36.87 -20.66 -25.07
C VAL A 265 36.79 -19.39 -24.21
N VAL A 266 37.94 -18.79 -23.86
CA VAL A 266 37.99 -17.55 -23.07
C VAL A 266 37.36 -16.37 -23.82
N ILE A 267 37.65 -16.24 -25.13
CA ILE A 267 37.05 -15.19 -25.97
C ILE A 267 35.53 -15.40 -26.12
N GLY A 268 35.09 -16.65 -26.33
CA GLY A 268 33.66 -16.98 -26.40
C GLY A 268 32.91 -16.63 -25.11
N PHE A 269 33.51 -16.89 -23.95
CA PHE A 269 32.91 -16.58 -22.65
C PHE A 269 32.77 -15.06 -22.43
N LEU A 270 33.78 -14.26 -22.82
CA LEU A 270 33.74 -12.80 -22.74
C LEU A 270 32.67 -12.19 -23.67
N ILE A 271 32.51 -12.71 -24.88
CA ILE A 271 31.49 -12.25 -25.83
C ILE A 271 30.07 -12.58 -25.32
N ALA A 272 29.86 -13.80 -24.83
CA ALA A 272 28.58 -14.22 -24.26
C ALA A 272 28.20 -13.40 -23.02
N HIS A 273 29.19 -13.05 -22.18
CA HIS A 273 28.93 -12.22 -21.01
C HIS A 273 28.56 -10.77 -21.39
N SER A 274 29.18 -10.23 -22.43
CA SER A 274 28.91 -8.87 -22.93
C SER A 274 27.50 -8.70 -23.51
N PHE A 275 26.93 -9.77 -24.09
CA PHE A 275 25.57 -9.75 -24.66
C PHE A 275 24.45 -9.89 -23.64
N ARG A 276 24.76 -10.35 -22.42
CA ARG A 276 23.76 -10.60 -21.36
C ARG A 276 23.48 -9.39 -20.48
N TRP A 277 24.26 -8.31 -20.63
CA TRP A 277 24.15 -7.06 -19.87
C TRP A 277 23.76 -5.84 -20.74
N ARG A 278 23.37 -6.07 -22.00
CA ARG A 278 22.73 -5.09 -22.89
C ARG A 278 21.29 -5.52 -23.14
#